data_AF-A0A928S676-F1
#
_entry.id   AF-A0A928S676-F1
#
_cell.length_a   1.000
_cell.length_b   1.000
_cell.length_c   1.000
_cell.angle_alpha   90.00
_cell.angle_beta   90.00
_cell.angle_gamma   90.00
#
_symmetry.space_group_name_H-M   'P 1'
#
loop_
_entity.id
_entity.type
_entity.pdbx_description
1 polymer ?
#
loop_
_entity_poly.entity_id
_entity_poly.type
_entity_poly.pdbx_seq_one_letter_code
_entity_poly.pdbx_strand_id
1 'polypeptide(L)'
;MTGEQGEDDRATQALRHRIREILASGPPGFDAVRQRIDRVQQVVREESFRVIGPLLATRAAEIPVGTYEEKRAFVAWLNAGLRQHHLAIRCPKTGKPTILEINPGRLPATGRFRFDHLDETGRHHTTFTCVDLPPLEFMPDPYVTPRGRLRPGRGR
;
A
#
# COMPACT_ATOMS: atom_id res chain seq x y z
N MET A 1 -13.83 21.65 -20.40
CA MET A 1 -13.05 20.45 -19.98
C MET A 1 -11.62 20.41 -20.54
N THR A 2 -11.12 21.43 -21.25
CA THR A 2 -9.76 21.45 -21.82
C THR A 2 -8.69 22.13 -20.92
N GLY A 3 -9.09 22.74 -19.80
CA GLY A 3 -8.17 23.45 -18.89
C GLY A 3 -7.38 22.55 -17.94
N GLU A 4 -8.02 21.55 -17.35
CA GLU A 4 -7.39 20.66 -16.35
C GLU A 4 -6.28 19.79 -16.95
N GLN A 5 -6.47 19.29 -18.18
CA GLN A 5 -5.46 18.47 -18.87
C GLN A 5 -4.14 19.24 -19.12
N GLY A 6 -4.23 20.55 -19.41
CA GLY A 6 -3.03 21.36 -19.67
C GLY A 6 -2.24 21.72 -18.41
N GLU A 7 -2.89 21.75 -17.24
CA GLU A 7 -2.23 22.03 -15.96
C GLU A 7 -1.52 20.79 -15.42
N ASP A 8 -2.17 19.64 -15.49
CA ASP A 8 -1.60 18.34 -15.11
C ASP A 8 -0.35 18.00 -15.92
N ASP A 9 -0.35 18.31 -17.22
CA ASP A 9 0.80 18.09 -18.10
C ASP A 9 2.00 18.96 -17.70
N ARG A 10 1.77 20.22 -17.33
CA ARG A 10 2.85 21.13 -16.86
C ARG A 10 3.42 20.68 -15.53
N ALA A 11 2.56 20.31 -14.57
CA ALA A 11 2.98 19.78 -13.28
C ALA A 11 3.79 18.49 -13.45
N THR A 12 3.33 17.58 -14.32
CA THR A 12 4.05 16.35 -14.66
C THR A 12 5.41 16.64 -15.27
N GLN A 13 5.52 17.63 -16.17
CA GLN A 13 6.79 18.02 -16.77
C GLN A 13 7.75 18.63 -15.75
N ALA A 14 7.26 19.49 -14.84
CA ALA A 14 8.05 20.06 -13.77
C ALA A 14 8.58 18.98 -12.82
N LEU A 15 7.74 17.99 -12.46
CA LEU A 15 8.16 16.84 -11.65
C LEU A 15 9.25 16.02 -12.35
N ARG A 16 9.08 15.73 -13.65
CA ARG A 16 10.10 15.01 -14.44
C ARG A 16 11.44 15.75 -14.45
N HIS A 17 11.41 17.07 -14.62
CA HIS A 17 12.61 17.90 -14.56
C HIS A 17 13.29 17.78 -13.20
N ARG A 18 12.52 17.93 -12.11
CA ARG A 18 13.05 17.86 -10.74
C ARG A 18 13.66 16.50 -10.41
N ILE A 19 13.02 15.41 -10.86
CA ILE A 19 13.57 14.06 -10.69
C ILE A 19 14.93 13.94 -11.40
N ARG A 20 15.06 14.43 -12.64
CA ARG A 20 16.34 14.39 -13.38
C ARG A 20 17.44 15.15 -12.66
N GLU A 21 17.14 16.33 -12.12
CA GLU A 21 18.09 17.11 -11.32
C GLU A 21 18.58 16.31 -10.11
N ILE A 22 17.68 15.70 -9.35
CA ILE A 22 18.03 14.89 -8.17
C ILE A 22 18.92 13.71 -8.57
N LEU A 23 18.62 13.05 -9.68
CA LEU A 23 19.41 11.90 -10.13
C LEU A 23 20.82 12.31 -10.58
N ALA A 24 20.98 13.51 -11.15
CA ALA A 24 22.23 14.06 -11.62
C ALA A 24 23.08 14.77 -10.53
N SER A 25 22.50 15.15 -9.39
CA SER A 25 23.15 16.02 -8.39
C SER A 25 24.22 15.36 -7.50
N GLY A 26 24.59 14.10 -7.75
CA GLY A 26 25.47 13.33 -6.89
C GLY A 26 26.61 12.65 -7.64
N PRO A 27 27.50 11.95 -6.92
CA PRO A 27 28.60 11.23 -7.54
C PRO A 27 28.10 10.30 -8.66
N PRO A 28 28.86 10.21 -9.77
CA PRO A 28 28.57 9.21 -10.79
C PRO A 28 28.81 7.81 -10.21
N GLY A 29 28.17 6.81 -10.80
CA GLY A 29 28.28 5.42 -10.38
C GLY A 29 26.92 4.78 -10.12
N PHE A 30 26.80 3.52 -10.50
CA PHE A 30 25.55 2.78 -10.46
C PHE A 30 24.91 2.78 -9.05
N ASP A 31 25.68 2.44 -8.01
CA ASP A 31 25.15 2.36 -6.65
C ASP A 31 24.69 3.71 -6.10
N ALA A 32 25.45 4.77 -6.38
CA ALA A 32 25.10 6.12 -5.94
C ALA A 32 23.81 6.62 -6.63
N VAL A 33 23.65 6.35 -7.93
CA VAL A 33 22.40 6.65 -8.66
C VAL A 33 21.25 5.80 -8.14
N ARG A 34 21.46 4.51 -7.91
CA ARG A 34 20.45 3.58 -7.35
C ARG A 34 19.91 4.09 -6.02
N GLN A 35 20.78 4.47 -5.09
CA GLN A 35 20.37 5.04 -3.80
C GLN A 35 19.51 6.30 -3.95
N ARG A 36 19.83 7.16 -4.93
CA ARG A 36 19.02 8.36 -5.21
C ARG A 36 17.65 8.00 -5.79
N ILE A 37 17.58 7.01 -6.70
CA ILE A 37 16.31 6.48 -7.21
C ILE A 37 15.46 5.95 -6.05
N ASP A 38 16.03 5.12 -5.17
CA ASP A 38 15.34 4.55 -4.02
C ASP A 38 14.77 5.66 -3.12
N ARG A 39 15.54 6.73 -2.89
CA ARG A 39 15.11 7.91 -2.11
C ARG A 39 13.97 8.68 -2.79
N VAL A 40 14.04 8.93 -4.09
CA VAL A 40 12.96 9.60 -4.84
C VAL A 40 11.67 8.77 -4.75
N GLN A 41 11.76 7.45 -4.96
CA GLN A 41 10.61 6.57 -4.84
C GLN A 41 10.03 6.55 -3.44
N GLN A 42 10.87 6.61 -2.39
CA GLN A 42 10.40 6.70 -1.02
C GLN A 42 9.58 7.98 -0.77
N VAL A 43 10.09 9.14 -1.20
CA VAL A 43 9.38 10.42 -1.06
C VAL A 43 8.05 10.40 -1.81
N VAL A 44 8.04 9.92 -3.05
CA VAL A 44 6.79 9.81 -3.84
C VAL A 44 5.75 8.93 -3.13
N ARG A 45 6.17 7.81 -2.54
CA ARG A 45 5.27 6.93 -1.76
C ARG A 45 4.73 7.63 -0.52
N GLU A 46 5.56 8.37 0.20
CA GLU A 46 5.14 9.12 1.39
C GLU A 46 4.13 10.23 1.05
N GLU A 47 4.36 10.99 -0.02
CA GLU A 47 3.40 12.01 -0.47
C GLU A 47 2.11 11.38 -1.00
N SER A 48 2.20 10.27 -1.74
CA SER A 48 1.02 9.52 -2.21
C SER A 48 0.19 9.04 -1.02
N PHE A 49 0.83 8.53 0.04
CA PHE A 49 0.18 8.13 1.27
C PHE A 49 -0.58 9.31 1.93
N ARG A 50 0.05 10.49 2.04
CA ARG A 50 -0.58 11.66 2.66
C ARG A 50 -1.86 12.10 1.97
N VAL A 51 -1.92 11.98 0.64
CA VAL A 51 -3.08 12.38 -0.15
C VAL A 51 -4.13 11.27 -0.20
N ILE A 52 -3.71 10.05 -0.55
CA ILE A 52 -4.65 8.94 -0.86
C ILE A 52 -5.13 8.25 0.42
N GLY A 53 -4.30 8.20 1.47
CA GLY A 53 -4.62 7.50 2.72
C GLY A 53 -5.95 7.96 3.34
N PRO A 54 -6.16 9.27 3.59
CA PRO A 54 -7.42 9.77 4.12
C PRO A 54 -8.63 9.48 3.22
N LEU A 55 -8.48 9.61 1.90
CA LEU A 55 -9.56 9.36 0.93
C LEU A 55 -9.97 7.88 0.92
N LEU A 56 -9.01 6.98 0.96
CA LEU A 56 -9.27 5.54 1.07
C LEU A 56 -9.94 5.19 2.39
N ALA A 57 -9.58 5.84 3.50
CA ALA A 57 -10.16 5.57 4.81
C ALA A 57 -11.65 5.98 4.82
N THR A 58 -11.96 7.17 4.32
CA THR A 58 -13.34 7.65 4.16
C THR A 58 -14.14 6.70 3.27
N ARG A 59 -13.60 6.34 2.09
CA ARG A 59 -14.29 5.43 1.18
C ARG A 59 -14.49 4.05 1.78
N ALA A 60 -13.53 3.53 2.52
CA ALA A 60 -13.63 2.22 3.16
C ALA A 60 -14.75 2.17 4.21
N ALA A 61 -14.98 3.26 4.93
CA ALA A 61 -16.04 3.35 5.94
C ALA A 61 -17.46 3.33 5.35
N GLU A 62 -17.61 3.67 4.06
CA GLU A 62 -18.90 3.68 3.36
C GLU A 62 -19.30 2.31 2.80
N ILE A 63 -18.37 1.36 2.73
CA ILE A 63 -18.61 0.07 2.07
C ILE A 63 -19.24 -0.92 3.07
N PRO A 64 -20.39 -1.54 2.73
CA PRO A 64 -20.99 -2.57 3.56
C PRO A 64 -20.06 -3.78 3.76
N VAL A 65 -20.03 -4.30 4.97
CA VAL A 65 -19.17 -5.43 5.39
C VAL A 65 -19.89 -6.38 6.35
N GLY A 66 -21.21 -6.54 6.19
CA GLY A 66 -22.05 -7.33 7.10
C GLY A 66 -21.99 -8.84 6.84
N THR A 67 -21.86 -9.24 5.58
CA THR A 67 -21.79 -10.66 5.17
C THR A 67 -20.38 -11.09 4.77
N TYR A 68 -20.14 -12.39 4.74
CA TYR A 68 -18.86 -12.94 4.29
C TYR A 68 -18.48 -12.46 2.87
N GLU A 69 -19.42 -12.47 1.93
CA GLU A 69 -19.16 -12.05 0.54
C GLU A 69 -18.92 -10.55 0.43
N GLU A 70 -19.66 -9.72 1.18
CA GLU A 70 -19.41 -8.27 1.26
C GLU A 70 -18.01 -7.98 1.79
N LYS A 71 -17.63 -8.62 2.90
CA LYS A 71 -16.28 -8.52 3.44
C LYS A 71 -15.26 -8.95 2.39
N ARG A 72 -15.49 -10.07 1.69
CA ARG A 72 -14.56 -10.62 0.69
C ARG A 72 -14.33 -9.64 -0.46
N ALA A 73 -15.41 -9.06 -0.98
CA ALA A 73 -15.34 -8.04 -2.01
C ALA A 73 -14.59 -6.79 -1.50
N PHE A 74 -14.91 -6.32 -0.30
CA PHE A 74 -14.23 -5.19 0.34
C PHE A 74 -12.72 -5.43 0.47
N VAL A 75 -12.32 -6.59 0.98
CA VAL A 75 -10.90 -6.95 1.15
C VAL A 75 -10.17 -7.03 -0.19
N ALA A 76 -10.80 -7.59 -1.22
CA ALA A 76 -10.21 -7.65 -2.55
C ALA A 76 -10.01 -6.25 -3.14
N TRP A 77 -11.04 -5.39 -3.06
CA TRP A 77 -10.97 -3.99 -3.49
C TRP A 77 -9.89 -3.21 -2.75
N LEU A 78 -9.89 -3.27 -1.41
CA LEU A 78 -8.98 -2.51 -0.57
C LEU A 78 -7.53 -2.91 -0.84
N ASN A 79 -7.23 -4.21 -0.86
CA ASN A 79 -5.88 -4.68 -1.13
C ASN A 79 -5.41 -4.35 -2.56
N ALA A 80 -6.31 -4.35 -3.55
CA ALA A 80 -5.97 -3.96 -4.91
C ALA A 80 -5.62 -2.46 -4.98
N GLY A 81 -6.46 -1.60 -4.40
CA GLY A 81 -6.22 -0.16 -4.36
C GLY A 81 -4.93 0.20 -3.63
N LEU A 82 -4.70 -0.41 -2.45
CA LEU A 82 -3.47 -0.19 -1.69
C LEU A 82 -2.22 -0.61 -2.47
N ARG A 83 -2.24 -1.75 -3.16
CA ARG A 83 -1.10 -2.21 -3.98
C ARG A 83 -0.78 -1.26 -5.13
N GLN A 84 -1.80 -0.71 -5.80
CA GLN A 84 -1.61 0.26 -6.90
C GLN A 84 -0.90 1.53 -6.43
N HIS A 85 -1.05 1.88 -5.15
CA HIS A 85 -0.47 3.09 -4.56
C HIS A 85 0.72 2.81 -3.64
N HIS A 86 1.25 1.59 -3.63
CA HIS A 86 2.35 1.17 -2.75
C HIS A 86 2.07 1.39 -1.25
N LEU A 87 0.82 1.16 -0.85
CA LEU A 87 0.34 1.28 0.52
C LEU A 87 0.03 -0.10 1.12
N ALA A 88 0.03 -0.15 2.45
CA ALA A 88 -0.39 -1.30 3.24
C ALA A 88 -1.25 -0.82 4.41
N ILE A 89 -1.99 -1.75 5.01
CA ILE A 89 -2.73 -1.48 6.24
C ILE A 89 -1.76 -1.60 7.40
N ARG A 90 -1.75 -0.60 8.28
CA ARG A 90 -1.00 -0.66 9.53
C ARG A 90 -1.75 -1.55 10.52
N CYS A 91 -1.12 -2.61 10.97
CA CYS A 91 -1.73 -3.51 11.95
C CYS A 91 -1.96 -2.77 13.28
N PRO A 92 -3.18 -2.78 13.84
CA PRO A 92 -3.45 -2.09 15.10
C PRO A 92 -2.68 -2.68 16.29
N LYS A 93 -2.31 -3.96 16.22
CA LYS A 93 -1.59 -4.65 17.30
C LYS A 93 -0.07 -4.45 17.25
N THR A 94 0.51 -4.52 16.06
CA THR A 94 1.97 -4.57 15.90
C THR A 94 2.56 -3.32 15.24
N GLY A 95 1.72 -2.46 14.67
CA GLY A 95 2.15 -1.31 13.87
C GLY A 95 2.82 -1.68 12.54
N LYS A 96 2.89 -2.97 12.18
CA LYS A 96 3.55 -3.46 10.97
C LYS A 96 2.63 -3.37 9.73
N PRO A 97 3.20 -3.27 8.52
CA PRO A 97 2.42 -3.34 7.28
C PRO A 97 1.81 -4.73 7.12
N THR A 98 0.50 -4.79 6.87
CA THR A 98 -0.29 -6.01 6.77
C THR A 98 -1.15 -6.06 5.51
N ILE A 99 -1.57 -7.26 5.18
CA ILE A 99 -2.64 -7.59 4.23
C ILE A 99 -3.88 -7.87 5.06
N LEU A 100 -5.02 -7.36 4.63
CA LEU A 100 -6.30 -7.78 5.17
C LEU A 100 -6.74 -9.04 4.43
N GLU A 101 -7.14 -10.06 5.16
CA GLU A 101 -7.71 -11.28 4.64
C GLU A 101 -9.02 -11.57 5.37
N ILE A 102 -9.79 -12.51 4.83
CA ILE A 102 -10.99 -13.02 5.49
C ILE A 102 -10.85 -14.49 5.74
N ASN A 103 -11.32 -14.88 6.92
CA ASN A 103 -11.40 -16.25 7.33
C ASN A 103 -12.86 -16.56 7.74
N PRO A 104 -13.50 -17.59 7.17
CA PRO A 104 -14.85 -17.97 7.59
C PRO A 104 -14.92 -18.45 9.05
N GLY A 105 -13.83 -19.04 9.57
CA GLY A 105 -13.76 -19.51 10.96
C GLY A 105 -14.93 -20.43 11.34
N ARG A 106 -15.53 -20.17 12.51
CA ARG A 106 -16.75 -20.85 12.99
C ARG A 106 -18.05 -20.11 12.61
N LEU A 107 -17.95 -18.98 11.91
CA LEU A 107 -19.08 -18.12 11.53
C LEU A 107 -19.15 -18.03 9.99
N PRO A 108 -19.55 -19.10 9.29
CA PRO A 108 -19.44 -19.16 7.83
C PRO A 108 -20.25 -18.07 7.11
N ALA A 109 -21.34 -17.59 7.70
CA ALA A 109 -22.19 -16.55 7.10
C ALA A 109 -21.55 -15.15 7.10
N THR A 110 -20.74 -14.83 8.11
CA THR A 110 -20.19 -13.48 8.31
C THR A 110 -18.67 -13.42 8.20
N GLY A 111 -17.97 -14.48 8.59
CA GLY A 111 -16.51 -14.52 8.68
C GLY A 111 -15.91 -13.47 9.61
N ARG A 112 -14.57 -13.48 9.66
CA ARG A 112 -13.76 -12.53 10.43
C ARG A 112 -12.63 -11.99 9.55
N PHE A 113 -12.28 -10.73 9.79
CA PHE A 113 -11.08 -10.12 9.23
C PHE A 113 -9.84 -10.68 9.90
N ARG A 114 -8.78 -10.85 9.12
CA ARG A 114 -7.47 -11.32 9.56
C ARG A 114 -6.39 -10.40 9.00
N PHE A 115 -5.49 -9.96 9.86
CA PHE A 115 -4.38 -9.10 9.49
C PHE A 115 -3.10 -9.94 9.48
N ASP A 116 -2.58 -10.17 8.28
CA ASP A 116 -1.39 -10.97 8.05
C ASP A 116 -0.23 -10.06 7.61
N HIS A 117 0.92 -10.18 8.26
CA HIS A 117 2.15 -9.55 7.77
C HIS A 117 3.09 -10.61 7.21
N LEU A 118 3.95 -10.19 6.29
CA LEU A 118 5.06 -11.00 5.83
C LEU A 118 6.24 -10.78 6.78
N ASP A 119 6.87 -11.87 7.23
CA ASP A 119 8.18 -11.77 7.86
C ASP A 119 9.30 -11.58 6.80
N GLU A 120 10.53 -11.44 7.27
CA GLU A 120 11.73 -11.30 6.43
C GLU A 120 11.94 -12.49 5.50
N THR A 121 11.36 -13.65 5.80
CA THR A 121 11.42 -14.89 5.00
C THR A 121 10.23 -15.06 4.05
N GLY A 122 9.22 -14.19 4.17
CA GLY A 122 8.06 -14.16 3.29
C GLY A 122 6.94 -15.06 3.73
N ARG A 123 7.01 -15.54 4.97
CA ARG A 123 5.94 -16.30 5.58
C ARG A 123 4.90 -15.35 6.11
N HIS A 124 3.64 -15.72 5.90
CA HIS A 124 2.51 -15.01 6.47
C HIS A 124 2.41 -15.32 7.96
N HIS A 125 2.34 -14.26 8.76
CA HIS A 125 2.09 -14.35 10.20
C HIS A 125 0.83 -13.58 10.53
N THR A 126 -0.17 -14.32 11.03
CA THR A 126 -1.39 -13.73 11.55
C THR A 126 -1.11 -13.00 12.85
N THR A 127 -1.45 -11.72 12.86
CA THR A 127 -1.18 -10.83 14.00
C THR A 127 -2.42 -10.46 14.77
N PHE A 128 -3.51 -10.23 14.05
CA PHE A 128 -4.74 -9.71 14.58
C PHE A 128 -5.93 -10.28 13.81
N THR A 129 -7.03 -10.55 14.51
CA THR A 129 -8.25 -11.09 13.93
C THR A 129 -9.43 -10.45 14.64
N CYS A 130 -10.42 -10.00 13.88
CA CYS A 130 -11.59 -9.30 14.42
C CYS A 130 -12.84 -9.59 13.59
N VAL A 131 -14.01 -9.56 14.22
CA VAL A 131 -15.29 -9.73 13.53
C VAL A 131 -15.65 -8.44 12.79
N ASP A 132 -15.52 -7.32 13.50
CA ASP A 132 -15.76 -5.97 13.00
C ASP A 132 -14.44 -5.31 12.61
N LEU A 133 -14.47 -4.51 11.54
CA LEU A 133 -13.29 -3.85 11.02
C LEU A 133 -12.93 -2.67 11.94
N PRO A 134 -11.72 -2.63 12.54
CA PRO A 134 -11.27 -1.44 13.26
C PRO A 134 -11.06 -0.26 12.31
N PRO A 135 -10.97 0.98 12.82
CA PRO A 135 -10.51 2.11 12.02
C PRO A 135 -9.22 1.76 11.28
N LEU A 136 -9.24 1.94 9.95
CA LEU A 136 -8.10 1.61 9.11
C LEU A 136 -7.08 2.74 9.12
N GLU A 137 -5.87 2.42 9.54
CA GLU A 137 -4.69 3.24 9.29
C GLU A 137 -3.89 2.63 8.14
N PHE A 138 -3.36 3.48 7.26
CA PHE A 138 -2.48 3.04 6.17
C PHE A 138 -1.04 3.49 6.42
N MET A 139 -0.12 2.88 5.69
CA MET A 139 1.30 3.24 5.70
C MET A 139 1.94 2.84 4.36
N PRO A 140 3.14 3.36 4.03
CA PRO A 140 3.90 2.85 2.88
C PRO A 140 4.14 1.34 2.99
N ASP A 141 3.96 0.60 1.89
CA ASP A 141 4.27 -0.83 1.82
C ASP A 141 5.72 -1.04 1.37
N PRO A 142 6.63 -1.52 2.25
CA PRO A 142 8.02 -1.72 1.89
C PRO A 142 8.22 -2.93 0.96
N TYR A 143 7.20 -3.77 0.75
CA TYR A 143 7.33 -5.04 0.02
C TYR A 143 6.70 -5.02 -1.38
N VAL A 144 6.07 -3.92 -1.81
CA VAL A 144 5.48 -3.82 -3.16
C VAL A 144 6.57 -3.62 -4.20
N THR A 145 6.66 -4.56 -5.14
CA THR A 145 7.40 -4.37 -6.40
C THR A 145 6.44 -4.20 -7.56
N PRO A 146 6.91 -3.68 -8.72
CA PRO A 146 6.10 -3.55 -9.93
C PRO A 146 5.45 -4.85 -10.43
N ARG A 147 5.89 -6.02 -9.94
CA ARG A 147 5.34 -7.34 -10.30
C ARG A 147 4.48 -7.98 -9.18
N GLY A 148 4.09 -7.21 -8.17
CA GLY A 148 3.39 -7.70 -6.96
C GLY A 148 4.30 -7.65 -5.72
N ARG A 149 3.80 -8.11 -4.56
CA ARG A 149 4.66 -8.18 -3.37
C ARG A 149 5.83 -9.11 -3.64
N LEU A 150 7.05 -8.69 -3.28
CA LEU A 150 8.16 -9.62 -3.17
C LEU A 150 7.69 -10.76 -2.27
N ARG A 151 7.72 -11.98 -2.77
CA ARG A 151 8.11 -13.10 -1.91
C ARG A 151 9.54 -12.75 -1.53
N PRO A 152 9.84 -12.31 -0.30
CA PRO A 152 11.22 -12.12 0.08
C PRO A 152 11.97 -13.43 -0.18
N GLY A 153 13.20 -13.28 -0.65
CA GLY A 153 13.98 -14.38 -1.20
C GLY A 153 14.02 -15.53 -0.20
N ARG A 154 13.92 -16.77 -0.71
CA ARG A 154 14.45 -17.91 0.02
C ARG A 154 15.90 -17.57 0.33
N GLY A 155 16.20 -17.28 1.60
CA GLY A 155 17.57 -17.20 2.08
C GLY A 155 18.29 -18.44 1.58
N ARG A 156 19.38 -18.25 0.85
CA ARG A 156 20.35 -19.30 0.59
C ARG A 156 21.18 -19.50 1.83
#